data_AF-C0QLJ9-F1
#
_entry.id   AF-C0QLJ9-F1
#
_cell.length_a   1.000
_cell.length_b   1.000
_cell.length_c   1.000
_cell.angle_alpha   90.00
_cell.angle_beta   90.00
_cell.angle_gamma   90.00
#
_symmetry.space_group_name_H-M   'P 1'
#
loop_
_entity.id
_entity.type
_entity.pdbx_description
1 polymer ?
#
loop_
_entity_poly.entity_id
_entity_poly.type
_entity_poly.pdbx_seq_one_letter_code
_entity_poly.pdbx_strand_id
1 'polypeptide(L)' 'MLRIQTKQGTTDIHEGEAVLATAGEWIRYSTPGPEGAEYMAICLPAFSPDNVHRDDDLI' A
#
# COMPACT_ATOMS: atom_id res chain seq x y z
N MET A 1 -4.66 -0.22 -12.02
CA MET A 1 -5.21 0.58 -10.88
C MET A 1 -4.78 -0.07 -9.58
N LEU A 2 -4.12 0.69 -8.71
CA LEU A 2 -3.73 0.25 -7.37
C LEU A 2 -4.77 0.73 -6.36
N ARG A 3 -5.34 -0.18 -5.56
CA ARG A 3 -6.21 0.18 -4.45
C ARG A 3 -5.44 0.13 -3.14
N ILE A 4 -5.49 1.22 -2.40
CA ILE A 4 -4.94 1.33 -1.04
C ILE A 4 -6.08 1.40 -0.07
N GLN A 5 -6.06 0.51 0.91
CA GLN A 5 -6.97 0.56 2.05
C GLN A 5 -6.21 1.04 3.28
N THR A 6 -6.79 1.99 4.01
CA THR A 6 -6.35 2.44 5.33
C THR A 6 -7.46 2.17 6.35
N LYS A 7 -7.23 2.52 7.62
CA LYS A 7 -8.28 2.44 8.65
C LYS A 7 -9.42 3.44 8.42
N GLN A 8 -9.21 4.44 7.57
CA GLN A 8 -10.14 5.53 7.30
C GLN A 8 -10.94 5.31 6.01
N GLY A 9 -10.52 4.41 5.14
CA GLY A 9 -11.23 4.11 3.89
C GLY A 9 -10.35 3.50 2.83
N THR A 10 -10.79 3.61 1.58
CA THR A 10 -10.08 3.12 0.39
C THR A 10 -9.86 4.24 -0.62
N THR A 11 -8.70 4.24 -1.26
CA THR A 11 -8.35 5.15 -2.35
C THR A 11 -7.84 4.35 -3.53
N ASP A 12 -8.35 4.65 -4.72
CA ASP A 12 -7.90 4.08 -5.98
C ASP A 12 -6.92 5.04 -6.65
N ILE A 13 -5.76 4.49 -7.03
CA ILE A 13 -4.65 5.21 -7.65
C ILE A 13 -4.52 4.73 -9.09
N HIS A 14 -4.53 5.68 -10.00
CA HIS A 14 -4.41 5.51 -11.44
C HIS A 14 -3.01 5.92 -11.94
N GLU A 15 -2.78 5.73 -13.24
CA GLU A 15 -1.53 6.10 -13.89
C GLU A 15 -1.22 7.60 -13.70
N GLY A 16 0.03 7.92 -13.37
CA GLY A 16 0.49 9.29 -13.12
C GLY A 16 0.16 9.83 -11.72
N GLU A 17 -0.56 9.06 -10.90
CA GLU A 17 -0.88 9.43 -9.52
C GLU A 17 0.07 8.80 -8.51
N ALA A 18 0.18 9.44 -7.35
CA ALA A 18 0.99 8.97 -6.24
C ALA A 18 0.25 9.19 -4.92
N VAL A 19 0.67 8.45 -3.90
CA VAL A 19 0.10 8.48 -2.56
C VAL A 19 1.23 8.40 -1.54
N LEU A 20 1.07 9.15 -0.44
CA LEU A 20 2.00 9.14 0.67
C LEU A 20 1.31 8.46 1.87
N ALA A 21 1.81 7.29 2.26
CA ALA A 21 1.47 6.69 3.54
C ALA A 21 2.41 7.21 4.62
N THR A 22 1.86 7.74 5.70
CA THR A 22 2.66 8.32 6.79
C THR A 22 3.22 7.24 7.73
N ALA A 23 4.28 7.56 8.46
CA ALA A 23 4.89 6.60 9.39
C ALA A 23 3.88 6.14 10.45
N GLY A 24 3.77 4.82 10.62
CA GLY A 24 2.81 4.19 11.54
C GLY A 24 1.39 4.04 11.00
N GLU A 25 1.13 4.48 9.77
CA GLU A 25 -0.15 4.25 9.11
C GLU A 25 -0.28 2.79 8.69
N TRP A 26 -1.42 2.18 9.03
CA TRP A 26 -1.77 0.86 8.54
C TRP A 26 -2.30 0.99 7.12
N ILE A 27 -1.74 0.21 6.20
CA ILE A 27 -2.12 0.20 4.79
C ILE A 27 -2.18 -1.23 4.24
N ARG A 28 -3.10 -1.46 3.30
CA ARG A 28 -3.15 -2.69 2.49
C ARG A 28 -3.24 -2.33 1.01
N TYR A 29 -2.31 -2.87 0.24
CA TYR A 29 -2.30 -2.74 -1.22
C TYR A 29 -3.08 -3.89 -1.86
N SER A 30 -3.82 -3.59 -2.93
CA SER A 30 -4.46 -4.60 -3.78
C SER A 30 -4.59 -4.09 -5.22
N THR A 31 -4.63 -4.99 -6.19
CA THR A 31 -4.79 -4.65 -7.62
C THR A 31 -6.03 -5.35 -8.17
N PRO A 32 -7.24 -4.86 -7.84
CA PRO A 32 -8.49 -5.58 -8.14
C PRO A 32 -8.91 -5.53 -9.61
N GLY A 33 -8.28 -4.68 -10.43
CA GLY A 33 -8.54 -4.63 -11.88
C GLY A 33 -8.01 -5.87 -12.60
N PRO A 34 -8.64 -6.30 -13.72
CA PRO A 34 -8.26 -7.51 -14.44
C PRO A 34 -6.85 -7.47 -15.01
N GLU A 35 -6.31 -6.28 -15.27
CA GLU A 35 -4.93 -6.07 -15.76
C GLU A 35 -3.92 -5.88 -14.62
N GLY A 36 -4.38 -5.83 -13.37
CA GLY A 36 -3.54 -5.52 -12.21
C GLY A 36 -3.04 -4.07 -12.17
N ALA A 37 -1.87 -3.87 -11.59
CA ALA A 37 -1.15 -2.61 -11.59
C ALA A 37 0.36 -2.85 -11.44
N GLU A 38 1.16 -2.16 -12.24
CA GLU A 38 2.59 -2.04 -12.01
C GLU A 38 2.84 -0.72 -11.25
N TYR A 39 3.57 -0.80 -10.14
CA TYR A 39 3.86 0.37 -9.30
C TYR A 39 5.19 0.19 -8.57
N MET A 40 5.76 1.32 -8.15
CA MET A 40 6.94 1.36 -7.30
C MET A 40 6.56 1.86 -5.91
N ALA A 41 6.95 1.12 -4.87
CA ALA A 41 6.87 1.56 -3.49
C ALA A 41 8.25 2.06 -3.04
N ILE A 42 8.30 3.27 -2.48
CA ILE A 42 9.52 3.87 -1.94
C ILE A 42 9.31 4.06 -0.43
N CYS A 43 10.08 3.33 0.37
CA CYS A 43 10.00 3.38 1.82
C CYS A 43 11.15 4.19 2.42
N LEU A 44 10.83 5.04 3.41
CA LEU A 44 11.81 5.73 4.24
C LEU A 44 11.47 5.50 5.72
N PRO A 45 12.35 4.85 6.51
CA PRO A 45 13.60 4.20 6.09
C PRO A 45 13.36 3.05 5.10
N ALA A 46 14.43 2.55 4.47
CA ALA A 46 14.33 1.43 3.55
C ALA A 46 13.59 0.24 4.19
N PHE A 47 12.74 -0.41 3.39
CA PHE A 47 11.97 -1.56 3.84
C PHE A 47 12.90 -2.69 4.32
N SER A 48 12.57 -3.29 5.47
CA SER A 48 13.17 -4.53 5.94
C SER A 48 12.08 -5.48 6.48
N PRO A 49 12.18 -6.80 6.25
CA PRO A 49 11.33 -7.78 6.93
C PRO A 49 11.37 -7.68 8.46
N ASP A 50 12.46 -7.17 9.04
CA ASP A 50 12.63 -7.04 10.49
C ASP A 50 11.91 -5.83 11.08
N ASN A 51 11.60 -4.82 10.26
CA ASN A 51 10.98 -3.56 10.70
C ASN A 51 9.55 -3.35 10.18
N VAL A 52 9.02 -4.30 9.41
CA VAL A 52 7.64 -4.26 8.94
C VAL A 52 6.71 -4.77 10.04
N HIS A 53 5.80 -3.91 10.49
CA HIS A 53 4.77 -4.26 11.46
C HIS A 53 3.59 -4.92 10.75
N ARG A 54 3.75 -6.17 10.33
CA ARG A 54 2.67 -6.93 9.68
C ARG A 54 1.52 -7.17 10.65
N ASP A 55 0.33 -7.24 10.08
CA ASP A 55 -0.89 -7.60 10.79
C ASP A 55 -1.08 -9.12 10.65
N ASP A 56 -0.89 -9.85 11.74
CA ASP A 56 -0.88 -11.33 11.75
C ASP A 56 -2.29 -11.94 11.66
N ASP A 57 -3.34 -11.13 11.89
CA ASP A 57 -4.74 -11.58 11.88
C ASP A 57 -5.36 -11.63 10.46
N LEU A 58 -4.59 -11.22 9.44
CA LEU A 58 -5.01 -11.20 8.03
C LEU A 58 -4.21 -12.23 7.21
N ILE A 59 -4.49 -13.51 7.42
CA ILE A 59 -4.04 -14.62 6.54
C ILE A 59 -5.26 -15.31 5.93
#